data_AF-A0AA40VNW3-F1
#
_entry.id   AF-A0AA40VNW3-F1
#
_cell.length_a   1.000
_cell.length_b   1.000
_cell.length_c   1.000
_cell.angle_alpha   90.00
_cell.angle_beta   90.00
_cell.angle_gamma   90.00
#
_symmetry.space_group_name_H-M   'P 1'
#
loop_
_entity.id
_entity.type
_entity.pdbx_description
1 polymer ?
#
loop_
_entity_poly.entity_id
_entity_poly.type
_entity_poly.pdbx_seq_one_letter_code
_entity_poly.pdbx_strand_id
1 'polypeptide(L)'
;MRQTLAKLESEGYAKRVARRGMFASTPEESTGWTVQDTQGFLELQIRHGRNGVDTQVLDASLLTPPSHAREALRVAADEEVFVLERLRSRDGELAMYSTNWFPGAAGAAIAATADVLDGSGSANSTLRAAGFVTSGARRVVESLPAPEVVAKHLQVDVGRPVLRIRSTSWDQNDFRFDYYETWVLTDVVPLEINVASN
;
A
#
# COMPACT_ATOMS: atom_id res chain seq x y z
N MET A 1 -27.91 9.38 -14.51
CA MET A 1 -27.00 10.37 -15.12
C MET A 1 -26.23 11.22 -14.11
N ARG A 2 -26.87 11.78 -13.07
CA ARG A 2 -26.19 12.61 -12.05
C ARG A 2 -25.10 11.87 -11.26
N GLN A 3 -25.34 10.62 -10.86
CA GLN A 3 -24.33 9.77 -10.18
C GLN A 3 -23.13 9.45 -11.08
N THR A 4 -23.36 9.17 -12.36
CA THR A 4 -22.29 8.88 -13.33
C THR A 4 -21.37 10.08 -13.53
N LEU A 5 -21.94 11.29 -13.63
CA LEU A 5 -21.16 12.52 -13.77
C LEU A 5 -20.40 12.88 -12.49
N ALA A 6 -20.99 12.67 -11.32
CA ALA A 6 -20.30 12.88 -10.04
C ALA A 6 -19.10 11.93 -9.89
N LYS A 7 -19.24 10.67 -10.33
CA LYS A 7 -18.15 9.70 -10.36
C LYS A 7 -17.01 10.13 -11.29
N LEU A 8 -17.34 10.52 -12.53
CA LEU A 8 -16.34 11.03 -13.48
C LEU A 8 -15.66 12.31 -12.99
N GLU A 9 -16.38 13.18 -12.28
CA GLU A 9 -15.85 14.40 -11.66
C GLU A 9 -14.89 14.05 -10.50
N SER A 10 -15.25 13.08 -9.65
CA SER A 10 -14.36 12.60 -8.57
C SER A 10 -13.12 11.85 -9.07
N GLU A 11 -13.22 11.17 -10.22
CA GLU A 11 -12.13 10.43 -10.84
C GLU A 11 -11.25 11.32 -11.73
N GLY A 12 -11.54 12.63 -11.83
CA GLY A 12 -10.77 13.58 -12.64
C GLY A 12 -11.02 13.49 -14.15
N TYR A 13 -11.92 12.61 -14.60
CA TYR A 13 -12.31 12.45 -16.01
C TYR A 13 -13.29 13.52 -16.50
N ALA A 14 -13.87 14.30 -15.59
CA ALA A 14 -14.70 15.44 -15.93
C ALA A 14 -14.45 16.62 -15.00
N LYS A 15 -14.54 17.84 -15.53
CA LYS A 15 -14.46 19.08 -14.75
C LYS A 15 -15.65 19.98 -15.03
N ARG A 16 -16.24 20.53 -13.95
CA ARG A 16 -17.30 21.52 -14.05
C ARG A 16 -16.72 22.90 -14.27
N VAL A 17 -17.18 23.57 -15.32
CA VAL A 17 -16.85 24.98 -15.55
C VAL A 17 -18.10 25.81 -15.29
N ALA A 18 -18.01 26.72 -14.32
CA ALA A 18 -19.13 27.56 -13.90
C ALA A 18 -19.78 28.26 -15.11
N ARG A 19 -21.10 28.14 -15.24
CA ARG A 19 -21.92 28.68 -16.34
C ARG A 19 -21.58 28.14 -17.75
N ARG A 20 -20.77 27.09 -17.86
CA ARG A 20 -20.39 26.47 -19.15
C ARG A 20 -20.63 24.97 -19.24
N GLY A 21 -20.99 24.32 -18.13
CA GLY A 21 -21.36 22.90 -18.10
C GLY A 21 -20.21 21.98 -17.71
N MET A 22 -20.27 20.74 -18.15
CA MET A 22 -19.30 19.69 -17.83
C MET A 22 -18.39 19.42 -19.02
N PHE A 23 -17.08 19.37 -18.79
CA PHE A 23 -16.08 19.11 -19.81
C PHE A 23 -15.35 17.83 -19.48
N ALA A 24 -15.03 17.02 -20.49
CA ALA A 24 -14.10 15.91 -20.32
C ALA A 24 -12.73 16.47 -19.91
N SER A 25 -12.09 15.81 -18.96
CA SER A 25 -10.70 16.05 -18.58
C SER A 25 -9.96 14.73 -18.60
N THR A 26 -8.66 14.81 -18.79
CA THR A 26 -7.77 13.74 -18.39
C THR A 26 -7.44 14.00 -16.92
N PRO A 27 -7.60 13.02 -16.01
CA PRO A 27 -7.13 13.17 -14.63
C PRO A 27 -5.66 13.60 -14.68
N GLU A 28 -5.25 14.53 -13.81
CA GLU A 28 -3.83 14.80 -13.63
C GLU A 28 -3.15 13.46 -13.30
N GLU A 29 -2.11 13.12 -14.07
CA GLU A 29 -1.32 11.94 -13.80
C GLU A 29 -0.76 12.09 -12.39
N SER A 30 -1.18 11.22 -11.48
CA SER A 30 -0.68 11.25 -10.11
C SER A 30 0.84 11.02 -10.19
N THR A 31 1.63 12.04 -9.90
CA THR A 31 3.09 11.96 -10.02
C THR A 31 3.73 11.21 -8.85
N GLY A 32 2.93 10.94 -7.82
CA GLY A 32 3.32 10.23 -6.60
C GLY A 32 2.34 9.14 -6.17
N TRP A 33 2.57 8.65 -4.95
CA TRP A 33 1.89 7.49 -4.36
C TRP A 33 0.86 7.89 -3.31
N THR A 34 -0.40 7.48 -3.52
CA THR A 34 -1.55 7.92 -2.73
C THR A 34 -1.71 7.16 -1.41
N VAL A 35 -1.66 7.88 -0.28
CA VAL A 35 -1.79 7.30 1.08
C VAL A 35 -3.22 6.98 1.48
N GLN A 36 -4.21 7.57 0.83
CA GLN A 36 -5.62 7.51 1.26
C GLN A 36 -6.46 6.40 0.61
N ASP A 37 -5.89 5.56 -0.25
CA ASP A 37 -6.70 4.55 -0.92
C ASP A 37 -7.10 3.40 0.03
N THR A 38 -8.38 3.02 -0.03
CA THR A 38 -8.99 1.87 0.68
C THR A 38 -8.65 0.54 0.00
N GLN A 39 -8.25 0.58 -1.27
CA GLN A 39 -7.59 -0.49 -2.01
C GLN A 39 -6.13 -0.68 -1.52
N GLY A 40 -5.65 0.15 -0.59
CA GLY A 40 -4.32 0.06 -0.01
C GLY A 40 -3.27 0.84 -0.81
N PHE A 41 -2.14 1.10 -0.13
CA PHE A 41 -1.13 2.10 -0.47
C PHE A 41 -0.53 2.01 -1.89
N LEU A 42 -0.66 0.87 -2.59
CA LEU A 42 0.02 0.63 -3.85
C LEU A 42 -0.83 -0.07 -4.93
N GLU A 43 -2.16 0.03 -4.88
CA GLU A 43 -3.00 -0.70 -5.84
C GLU A 43 -3.22 0.08 -7.16
N LEU A 44 -3.26 1.41 -7.11
CA LEU A 44 -3.44 2.28 -8.28
C LEU A 44 -2.27 2.20 -9.27
N GLN A 45 -1.03 2.02 -8.79
CA GLN A 45 0.16 2.03 -9.67
C GLN A 45 0.24 0.75 -10.53
N ILE A 46 -0.10 -0.41 -9.94
CA ILE A 46 -0.16 -1.70 -10.64
C ILE A 46 -1.39 -1.75 -11.58
N ARG A 47 -2.57 -1.30 -11.10
CA ARG A 47 -3.82 -1.35 -11.90
C ARG A 47 -3.83 -0.40 -13.11
N HIS A 48 -3.11 0.72 -13.06
CA HIS A 48 -3.11 1.70 -14.15
C HIS A 48 -2.08 1.44 -15.25
N GLY A 49 -1.42 0.26 -15.27
CA GLY A 49 -0.46 -0.07 -16.32
C GLY A 49 0.70 0.95 -16.38
N ARG A 50 1.04 1.56 -15.24
CA ARG A 50 2.11 2.55 -15.18
C ARG A 50 3.43 1.80 -15.24
N ASN A 51 3.96 1.71 -16.46
CA ASN A 51 5.30 1.21 -16.77
C ASN A 51 6.32 1.75 -15.75
N GLY A 52 7.18 0.87 -15.23
CA GLY A 52 8.33 1.26 -14.44
C GLY A 52 8.30 0.92 -12.94
N VAL A 53 7.27 0.25 -12.39
CA VAL A 53 7.39 -0.30 -11.02
C VAL A 53 7.76 -1.77 -11.09
N ASP A 54 8.93 -2.13 -10.58
CA ASP A 54 9.35 -3.52 -10.41
C ASP A 54 9.28 -3.90 -8.93
N THR A 55 8.85 -5.13 -8.66
CA THR A 55 8.75 -5.67 -7.30
C THR A 55 9.60 -6.92 -7.19
N GLN A 56 10.46 -6.95 -6.19
CA GLN A 56 11.22 -8.13 -5.78
C GLN A 56 10.72 -8.59 -4.41
N VAL A 57 10.32 -9.86 -4.29
CA VAL A 57 10.03 -10.49 -3.00
C VAL A 57 11.35 -10.92 -2.36
N LEU A 58 11.60 -10.44 -1.14
CA LEU A 58 12.82 -10.71 -0.37
C LEU A 58 12.62 -11.86 0.62
N ASP A 59 11.45 -11.90 1.26
CA ASP A 59 11.02 -12.98 2.15
C ASP A 59 9.51 -13.21 2.02
N ALA A 60 9.12 -14.47 2.18
CA ALA A 60 7.74 -14.92 2.17
C ALA A 60 7.63 -16.18 3.06
N SER A 61 7.27 -15.99 4.33
CA SER A 61 7.39 -17.03 5.34
C SER A 61 6.34 -16.93 6.45
N LEU A 62 6.17 -18.00 7.24
CA LEU A 62 5.44 -17.95 8.52
C LEU A 62 6.44 -17.69 9.64
N LEU A 63 6.13 -16.71 10.50
CA LEU A 63 6.93 -16.42 11.69
C LEU A 63 6.09 -15.78 12.79
N THR A 64 6.59 -15.81 14.02
CA THR A 64 6.04 -15.02 15.13
C THR A 64 6.38 -13.54 14.94
N PRO A 65 5.40 -12.64 14.77
CA PRO A 65 5.67 -11.25 14.41
C PRO A 65 6.33 -10.47 15.57
N PRO A 66 7.09 -9.41 15.27
CA PRO A 66 7.61 -8.52 16.30
C PRO A 66 6.46 -7.86 17.10
N SER A 67 6.76 -7.41 18.32
CA SER A 67 5.75 -6.90 19.28
C SER A 67 4.81 -5.86 18.68
N HIS A 68 5.34 -4.90 17.90
CA HIS A 68 4.55 -3.84 17.30
C HIS A 68 3.55 -4.36 16.24
N ALA A 69 3.94 -5.36 15.45
CA ALA A 69 3.08 -5.98 14.44
C ALA A 69 2.01 -6.86 15.09
N ARG A 70 2.41 -7.61 16.13
CA ARG A 70 1.48 -8.37 16.98
C ARG A 70 0.41 -7.48 17.60
N GLU A 71 0.81 -6.36 18.21
CA GLU A 71 -0.09 -5.40 18.84
C GLU A 71 -1.03 -4.75 17.81
N ALA A 72 -0.52 -4.40 16.63
CA ALA A 72 -1.31 -3.84 15.55
C ALA A 72 -2.36 -4.83 15.01
N LEU A 73 -2.00 -6.10 14.87
CA LEU A 73 -2.86 -7.18 14.39
C LEU A 73 -3.77 -7.77 15.48
N ARG A 74 -3.49 -7.49 16.76
CA ARG A 74 -4.18 -8.07 17.93
C ARG A 74 -4.13 -9.60 17.96
N VAL A 75 -3.00 -10.17 17.54
CA VAL A 75 -2.74 -11.62 17.58
C VAL A 75 -2.06 -12.06 18.87
N ALA A 76 -2.12 -13.35 19.19
CA ALA A 76 -1.49 -13.88 20.40
C ALA A 76 0.05 -13.82 20.36
N ALA A 77 0.70 -14.02 21.50
CA ALA A 77 2.15 -13.86 21.63
C ALA A 77 2.96 -14.89 20.82
N ASP A 78 2.39 -16.08 20.66
CA ASP A 78 2.94 -17.27 20.00
C ASP A 78 2.26 -17.55 18.65
N GLU A 79 1.33 -16.69 18.22
CA GLU A 79 0.64 -16.84 16.94
C GLU A 79 1.57 -16.46 15.79
N GLU A 80 1.81 -17.41 14.89
CA GLU A 80 2.51 -17.16 13.64
C GLU A 80 1.62 -16.43 12.65
N VAL A 81 2.21 -15.51 11.90
CA VAL A 81 1.55 -14.78 10.82
C VAL A 81 2.36 -14.94 9.54
N PHE A 82 1.70 -14.81 8.39
CA PHE A 82 2.41 -14.81 7.12
C PHE A 82 3.05 -13.45 6.90
N VAL A 83 4.34 -13.45 6.58
CA VAL A 83 5.14 -12.26 6.35
C VAL A 83 5.54 -12.20 4.89
N LEU A 84 5.46 -11.00 4.33
CA LEU A 84 5.86 -10.71 2.96
C LEU A 84 6.75 -9.47 2.96
N GLU A 85 8.04 -9.66 2.70
CA GLU A 85 9.00 -8.58 2.53
C GLU A 85 9.23 -8.31 1.05
N ARG A 86 9.16 -7.04 0.67
CA ARG A 86 9.28 -6.61 -0.73
C ARG A 86 10.14 -5.38 -0.87
N LEU A 87 11.00 -5.43 -1.88
CA LEU A 87 11.73 -4.29 -2.39
C LEU A 87 11.07 -3.85 -3.69
N ARG A 88 10.94 -2.53 -3.91
CA ARG A 88 10.43 -2.02 -5.17
C ARG A 88 11.27 -0.90 -5.71
N SER A 89 11.38 -0.89 -7.02
CA SER A 89 12.02 0.17 -7.79
C SER A 89 11.03 0.90 -8.66
N ARG A 90 11.33 2.17 -8.94
CA ARG A 90 10.66 2.99 -9.94
C ARG A 90 11.69 3.37 -11.01
N ASP A 91 11.42 3.00 -12.25
CA ASP A 91 12.27 3.30 -13.41
C ASP A 91 13.74 2.88 -13.20
N GLY A 92 13.95 1.75 -12.51
CA GLY A 92 15.26 1.19 -12.17
C GLY A 92 15.87 1.68 -10.85
N GLU A 93 15.30 2.70 -10.19
CA GLU A 93 15.78 3.25 -8.92
C GLU A 93 15.02 2.69 -7.72
N LEU A 94 15.72 2.33 -6.63
CA LEU A 94 15.07 1.80 -5.42
C LEU A 94 14.17 2.86 -4.79
N ALA A 95 12.91 2.50 -4.57
CA ALA A 95 11.88 3.43 -4.13
C ALA A 95 11.31 3.08 -2.75
N MET A 96 11.14 1.79 -2.44
CA MET A 96 10.64 1.38 -1.13
C MET A 96 11.03 -0.03 -0.69
N TYR A 97 11.05 -0.21 0.62
CA TYR A 97 11.14 -1.50 1.30
C TYR A 97 9.91 -1.65 2.20
N SER A 98 9.15 -2.73 2.01
CA SER A 98 7.91 -3.01 2.74
C SER A 98 7.99 -4.36 3.43
N THR A 99 7.46 -4.43 4.65
CA THR A 99 7.10 -5.68 5.32
C THR A 99 5.59 -5.66 5.59
N ASN A 100 4.89 -6.68 5.11
CA ASN A 100 3.49 -6.94 5.42
C ASN A 100 3.38 -8.16 6.35
N TRP A 101 2.45 -8.11 7.30
CA TRP A 101 2.09 -9.20 8.20
C TRP A 101 0.59 -9.49 8.08
N PHE A 102 0.25 -10.75 7.82
CA PHE A 102 -1.12 -11.21 7.58
C PHE A 102 -1.47 -12.38 8.52
N PRO A 103 -2.43 -12.23 9.43
CA PRO A 103 -2.79 -13.29 10.37
C PRO A 103 -3.80 -14.28 9.77
N GLY A 104 -3.82 -15.49 10.34
CA GLY A 104 -4.82 -16.52 10.09
C GLY A 104 -5.15 -16.74 8.60
N ALA A 105 -6.44 -16.69 8.26
CA ALA A 105 -6.93 -16.95 6.91
C ALA A 105 -6.46 -15.91 5.87
N ALA A 106 -6.13 -14.68 6.28
CA ALA A 106 -5.55 -13.68 5.38
C ALA A 106 -4.13 -14.07 4.97
N GLY A 107 -3.34 -14.55 5.93
CA GLY A 107 -2.00 -15.10 5.65
C GLY A 107 -2.06 -16.33 4.75
N ALA A 108 -2.99 -17.25 4.99
CA ALA A 108 -3.19 -18.42 4.13
C ALA A 108 -3.56 -18.03 2.69
N ALA A 109 -4.40 -17.01 2.50
CA ALA A 109 -4.76 -16.51 1.17
C ALA A 109 -3.54 -15.95 0.42
N ILE A 110 -2.72 -15.14 1.08
CA ILE A 110 -1.48 -14.62 0.47
C ILE A 110 -0.50 -15.75 0.15
N ALA A 111 -0.27 -16.66 1.10
CA ALA A 111 0.66 -17.79 0.94
C ALA A 111 0.28 -18.74 -0.21
N ALA A 112 -1.01 -18.82 -0.58
CA ALA A 112 -1.49 -19.65 -1.67
C ALA A 112 -1.42 -18.98 -3.05
N THR A 113 -1.00 -17.72 -3.14
CA THR A 113 -1.16 -16.91 -4.36
C THR A 113 0.19 -16.63 -5.03
N ALA A 114 0.52 -17.42 -6.06
CA ALA A 114 1.85 -17.48 -6.67
C ALA A 114 2.35 -16.13 -7.23
N ASP A 115 1.48 -15.35 -7.88
CA ASP A 115 1.83 -14.04 -8.44
C ASP A 115 2.20 -13.02 -7.34
N VAL A 116 1.56 -13.07 -6.17
CA VAL A 116 1.97 -12.24 -5.03
C VAL A 116 3.35 -12.64 -4.52
N LEU A 117 3.66 -13.95 -4.52
CA LEU A 117 4.93 -14.48 -4.03
C LEU A 117 6.09 -14.30 -5.02
N ASP A 118 5.82 -14.18 -6.33
CA ASP A 118 6.83 -13.83 -7.33
C ASP A 118 6.95 -12.32 -7.58
N GLY A 119 6.06 -11.52 -6.98
CA GLY A 119 6.07 -10.06 -7.03
C GLY A 119 5.28 -9.46 -8.19
N SER A 120 4.74 -10.26 -9.11
CA SER A 120 3.92 -9.78 -10.23
C SER A 120 2.46 -9.45 -9.85
N GLY A 121 2.00 -9.99 -8.72
CA GLY A 121 0.63 -9.90 -8.21
C GLY A 121 0.42 -8.85 -7.12
N SER A 122 -0.86 -8.56 -6.86
CA SER A 122 -1.29 -7.58 -5.85
C SER A 122 -1.85 -8.27 -4.61
N ALA A 123 -1.16 -8.10 -3.46
CA ALA A 123 -1.63 -8.61 -2.17
C ALA A 123 -3.04 -8.09 -1.81
N ASN A 124 -3.37 -6.84 -2.12
CA ASN A 124 -4.68 -6.27 -1.82
C ASN A 124 -5.79 -6.84 -2.71
N SER A 125 -5.49 -7.09 -3.99
CA SER A 125 -6.41 -7.77 -4.89
C SER A 125 -6.68 -9.19 -4.40
N THR A 126 -5.64 -9.91 -3.98
CA THR A 126 -5.74 -11.26 -3.42
C THR A 126 -6.57 -11.29 -2.14
N LEU A 127 -6.30 -10.38 -1.19
CA LEU A 127 -7.08 -10.26 0.05
C LEU A 127 -8.55 -9.96 -0.24
N ARG A 128 -8.83 -9.02 -1.14
CA ARG A 128 -10.21 -8.69 -1.55
C ARG A 128 -10.90 -9.88 -2.19
N ALA A 129 -10.23 -10.62 -3.08
CA ALA A 129 -10.77 -11.81 -3.73
C ALA A 129 -11.05 -12.93 -2.71
N ALA A 130 -10.25 -13.02 -1.64
CA ALA A 130 -10.46 -13.93 -0.52
C ALA A 130 -11.52 -13.43 0.50
N GLY A 131 -12.15 -12.28 0.26
CA GLY A 131 -13.23 -11.73 1.09
C GLY A 131 -12.78 -10.77 2.20
N PHE A 132 -11.49 -10.48 2.31
CA PHE A 132 -10.96 -9.46 3.24
C PHE A 132 -11.13 -8.07 2.64
N VAL A 133 -12.28 -7.47 2.91
CA VAL A 133 -12.63 -6.13 2.42
C VAL A 133 -12.40 -5.10 3.51
N THR A 134 -11.55 -4.10 3.22
CA THR A 134 -11.27 -2.99 4.13
C THR A 134 -12.53 -2.19 4.44
N SER A 135 -12.97 -2.23 5.71
CA SER A 135 -13.98 -1.34 6.27
C SER A 135 -13.35 -0.10 6.90
N GLY A 136 -12.13 -0.22 7.41
CA GLY A 136 -11.35 0.91 7.89
C GLY A 136 -9.85 0.64 7.89
N ALA A 137 -9.05 1.71 7.97
CA ALA A 137 -7.62 1.63 8.11
C ALA A 137 -7.11 2.80 8.98
N ARG A 138 -6.00 2.56 9.70
CA ARG A 138 -5.27 3.59 10.43
C ARG A 138 -3.87 3.65 9.86
N ARG A 139 -3.46 4.84 9.41
CA ARG A 139 -2.13 5.09 8.86
C ARG A 139 -1.38 6.11 9.70
N VAL A 140 -0.11 5.83 9.94
CA VAL A 140 0.82 6.71 10.63
C VAL A 140 2.00 6.93 9.72
N VAL A 141 2.29 8.19 9.43
CA VAL A 141 3.36 8.61 8.53
C VAL A 141 4.34 9.45 9.34
N GLU A 142 5.62 9.07 9.32
CA GLU A 142 6.68 9.68 10.12
C GLU A 142 7.95 9.76 9.26
N SER A 143 8.79 10.78 9.48
CA SER A 143 10.15 10.79 8.94
C SER A 143 11.10 10.30 10.03
N LEU A 144 11.90 9.28 9.72
CA LEU A 144 12.83 8.68 10.67
C LEU A 144 14.20 8.46 10.01
N PRO A 145 15.30 8.49 10.78
CA PRO A 145 16.59 8.02 10.30
C PRO A 145 16.48 6.55 9.88
N ALA A 146 16.98 6.21 8.69
CA ALA A 146 16.98 4.83 8.21
C ALA A 146 17.77 3.92 9.16
N PRO A 147 17.15 2.90 9.78
CA PRO A 147 17.88 1.89 10.54
C PRO A 147 18.72 1.02 9.60
N GLU A 148 19.71 0.31 10.13
CA GLU A 148 20.67 -0.48 9.34
C GLU A 148 20.01 -1.42 8.32
N VAL A 149 18.95 -2.14 8.73
CA VAL A 149 18.23 -3.06 7.84
C VAL A 149 17.57 -2.33 6.67
N VAL A 150 16.98 -1.17 6.91
CA VAL A 150 16.32 -0.37 5.87
C VAL A 150 17.35 0.27 4.96
N ALA A 151 18.42 0.84 5.53
CA ALA A 151 19.52 1.45 4.81
C ALA A 151 20.18 0.45 3.84
N LYS A 152 20.39 -0.79 4.31
CA LYS A 152 20.91 -1.90 3.48
C LYS A 152 19.98 -2.22 2.30
N HIS A 153 18.69 -2.39 2.55
CA HIS A 153 17.74 -2.76 1.49
C HIS A 153 17.53 -1.62 0.47
N LEU A 154 17.47 -0.37 0.95
CA LEU A 154 17.26 0.81 0.10
C LEU A 154 18.56 1.38 -0.49
N GLN A 155 19.72 0.80 -0.17
CA GLN A 155 21.04 1.26 -0.62
C GLN A 155 21.29 2.74 -0.32
N VAL A 156 20.99 3.13 0.91
CA VAL A 156 21.23 4.48 1.42
C VAL A 156 22.10 4.44 2.67
N ASP A 157 22.65 5.59 3.05
CA ASP A 157 23.40 5.70 4.31
C ASP A 157 22.50 5.46 5.53
N VAL A 158 23.04 4.77 6.54
CA VAL A 158 22.42 4.67 7.86
C VAL A 158 22.20 6.07 8.41
N GLY A 159 20.99 6.34 8.93
CA GLY A 159 20.64 7.66 9.43
C GLY A 159 20.09 8.63 8.40
N ARG A 160 20.12 8.31 7.09
CA ARG A 160 19.43 9.11 6.07
C ARG A 160 17.95 9.24 6.44
N PRO A 161 17.35 10.45 6.45
CA PRO A 161 15.92 10.59 6.67
C PRO A 161 15.12 9.88 5.57
N VAL A 162 14.25 8.96 5.98
CA VAL A 162 13.36 8.18 5.11
C VAL A 162 11.94 8.27 5.67
N LEU A 163 10.94 8.28 4.79
CA LEU A 163 9.56 8.29 5.21
C LEU A 163 9.14 6.87 5.61
N ARG A 164 8.66 6.69 6.83
CA ARG A 164 8.05 5.45 7.31
C ARG A 164 6.53 5.58 7.33
N ILE A 165 5.86 4.60 6.75
CA ILE A 165 4.41 4.46 6.74
C ILE A 165 4.05 3.16 7.43
N ARG A 166 3.25 3.25 8.48
CA ARG A 166 2.62 2.09 9.13
C ARG A 166 1.13 2.13 8.88
N SER A 167 0.54 0.98 8.53
CA SER A 167 -0.90 0.88 8.28
C SER A 167 -1.46 -0.40 8.86
N THR A 168 -2.58 -0.29 9.56
CA THR A 168 -3.39 -1.44 9.96
C THR A 168 -4.74 -1.35 9.27
N SER A 169 -5.15 -2.41 8.58
CA SER A 169 -6.42 -2.52 7.86
C SER A 169 -7.37 -3.48 8.60
N TRP A 170 -8.67 -3.21 8.58
CA TRP A 170 -9.68 -4.07 9.21
C TRP A 170 -10.98 -4.17 8.43
N ASP A 171 -11.68 -5.28 8.60
CA ASP A 171 -12.96 -5.56 7.94
C ASP A 171 -14.17 -5.08 8.76
N GLN A 172 -15.39 -5.34 8.29
CA GLN A 172 -16.62 -4.92 8.99
C GLN A 172 -16.81 -5.58 10.37
N ASN A 173 -16.07 -6.65 10.66
CA ASN A 173 -16.11 -7.38 11.93
C ASN A 173 -14.97 -6.95 12.88
N ASP A 174 -14.26 -5.86 12.56
CA ASP A 174 -13.08 -5.36 13.27
C ASP A 174 -11.87 -6.32 13.25
N PHE A 175 -11.85 -7.31 12.34
CA PHE A 175 -10.73 -8.22 12.17
C PHE A 175 -9.56 -7.54 11.48
N ARG A 176 -8.39 -7.52 12.13
CA ARG A 176 -7.14 -6.90 11.64
C ARG A 176 -6.44 -7.85 10.69
N PHE A 177 -6.79 -7.81 9.42
CA PHE A 177 -6.31 -8.81 8.43
C PHE A 177 -5.00 -8.43 7.73
N ASP A 178 -4.53 -7.18 7.87
CA ASP A 178 -3.28 -6.70 7.27
C ASP A 178 -2.68 -5.60 8.15
N TYR A 179 -1.39 -5.74 8.44
CA TYR A 179 -0.54 -4.70 8.98
C TYR A 179 0.72 -4.61 8.12
N TYR A 180 1.14 -3.40 7.77
CA TYR A 180 2.41 -3.21 7.08
C TYR A 180 3.20 -2.04 7.62
N GLU A 181 4.51 -2.15 7.44
CA GLU A 181 5.47 -1.08 7.58
C GLU A 181 6.17 -0.91 6.22
N THR A 182 6.30 0.33 5.77
CA THR A 182 6.95 0.65 4.50
C THR A 182 7.83 1.87 4.65
N TRP A 183 9.05 1.77 4.13
CA TRP A 183 10.07 2.80 4.11
C TRP A 183 10.22 3.31 2.68
N VAL A 184 10.04 4.61 2.46
CA VAL A 184 9.93 5.23 1.13
C VAL A 184 10.99 6.30 0.94
N LEU A 185 11.71 6.21 -0.18
CA LEU A 185 12.60 7.25 -0.70
C LEU A 185 11.74 8.28 -1.45
N THR A 186 11.39 9.38 -0.76
CA THR A 186 10.49 10.40 -1.31
C THR A 186 11.11 11.26 -2.41
N ASP A 187 12.44 11.18 -2.59
CA ASP A 187 13.16 11.74 -3.73
C ASP A 187 12.97 10.92 -5.01
N VAL A 188 12.71 9.62 -4.89
CA VAL A 188 12.38 8.75 -6.03
C VAL A 188 10.87 8.77 -6.28
N VAL A 189 10.06 8.71 -5.20
CA VAL A 189 8.61 8.71 -5.34
C VAL A 189 7.90 9.58 -4.30
N PRO A 190 7.22 10.67 -4.72
CA PRO A 190 6.53 11.54 -3.79
C PRO A 190 5.31 10.86 -3.14
N LEU A 191 4.95 11.34 -1.96
CA LEU A 191 3.76 10.94 -1.22
C LEU A 191 2.59 11.87 -1.55
N GLU A 192 1.46 11.32 -1.99
CA GLU A 192 0.26 12.07 -2.33
C GLU A 192 -0.90 11.75 -1.37
N ILE A 193 -1.68 12.78 -1.04
CA ILE A 193 -2.85 12.69 -0.16
C ILE A 193 -3.98 13.46 -0.83
N ASN A 194 -5.01 12.74 -1.29
CA ASN A 194 -6.15 13.30 -2.02
C ASN A 194 -7.35 13.53 -1.10
N VAL A 195 -7.49 14.76 -0.60
CA VAL A 195 -8.63 15.14 0.22
C VAL A 195 -9.81 15.52 -0.67
N ALA A 196 -10.80 14.64 -0.79
CA ALA A 196 -12.08 14.96 -1.43
C ALA A 196 -13.13 15.29 -0.36
N SER A 197 -13.73 16.47 -0.47
CA SER A 197 -14.95 16.84 0.27
C SER A 197 -16.16 16.49 -0.59
N ASN A 198 -17.08 15.68 -0.05
CA ASN A 198 -18.38 15.38 -0.65
C ASN A 198 -19.23 16.64 -0.88
#